data_AF-K0S3L0-F1
#
_entry.id   AF-K0S3L0-F1
#
_cell.length_a   1.000
_cell.length_b   1.000
_cell.length_c   1.000
_cell.angle_alpha   90.00
_cell.angle_beta   90.00
_cell.angle_gamma   90.00
#
_symmetry.space_group_name_H-M   'P 1'
#
loop_
_entity.id
_entity.type
_entity.pdbx_description
1 polymer ?
#
loop_
_entity_poly.entity_id
_entity_poly.type
_entity_poly.pdbx_seq_one_letter_code
_entity_poly.pdbx_strand_id
1 'polypeptide(L)'
;MSRIPSNFGTITFKPEEEEEEEEEGVRVTRANVADAALADSHRTQRELPDGRRDPSSTAGRTGQLIRVDIIPCPTWLPPIWQIGTLEILNRGDAVAINNLAEQHYHGNLGLAKDLPRSIELWAEAAELGLLHAHYKVGLACYYGQGVDEDKPRGVHHWQQAAMKGHALSRRMLGDVEYDNGNYQIALQHYILSAKMGYEMSLNSIKEMFKEGHATKAQYAEALLGYRDAVEEMKSPQREEAKRIAN
;
A
#
# COMPACT_ATOMS: atom_id res chain seq x y z
N MET A 1 -23.31 -26.04 71.09
CA MET A 1 -23.50 -25.72 69.66
C MET A 1 -22.76 -24.43 69.36
N SER A 2 -21.47 -24.55 69.05
CA SER A 2 -20.55 -23.44 68.79
C SER A 2 -20.42 -23.17 67.29
N ARG A 3 -20.34 -21.89 66.96
CA ARG A 3 -20.43 -21.27 65.64
C ARG A 3 -19.18 -21.54 64.78
N ILE A 4 -19.42 -21.76 63.49
CA ILE A 4 -18.42 -21.81 62.41
C ILE A 4 -18.15 -20.36 61.96
N PRO A 5 -16.89 -19.89 61.88
CA PRO A 5 -16.58 -18.58 61.32
C PRO A 5 -16.36 -18.63 59.81
N SER A 6 -16.83 -17.56 59.16
CA SER A 6 -16.77 -17.25 57.74
C SER A 6 -15.38 -16.75 57.35
N ASN A 7 -14.71 -17.42 56.41
CA ASN A 7 -13.50 -16.94 55.76
C ASN A 7 -13.85 -16.34 54.41
N PHE A 8 -14.01 -15.01 54.35
CA PHE A 8 -13.92 -14.24 53.10
C PHE A 8 -12.58 -13.51 53.13
N GLY A 9 -11.63 -14.00 52.33
CA GLY A 9 -10.32 -13.39 52.14
C GLY A 9 -10.43 -12.18 51.23
N THR A 10 -10.05 -11.02 51.74
CA THR A 10 -9.83 -9.79 50.98
C THR A 10 -8.53 -9.94 50.18
N ILE A 11 -8.59 -9.99 48.85
CA ILE A 11 -7.40 -9.95 47.99
C ILE A 11 -7.01 -8.48 47.83
N THR A 12 -6.04 -8.02 48.59
CA THR A 12 -5.35 -6.74 48.36
C THR A 12 -4.25 -6.95 47.33
N PHE A 13 -4.45 -6.41 46.13
CA PHE A 13 -3.37 -6.28 45.14
C PHE A 13 -2.34 -5.27 45.66
N LYS A 14 -1.14 -5.77 45.97
CA LYS A 14 0.06 -4.95 46.14
C LYS A 14 0.56 -4.53 44.74
N PRO A 15 1.09 -3.31 44.57
CA PRO A 15 1.78 -2.93 43.35
C PRO A 15 3.05 -3.76 43.20
N GLU A 16 3.29 -4.30 42.00
CA GLU A 16 4.54 -4.93 41.62
C GLU A 16 5.64 -3.87 41.57
N GLU A 17 6.72 -4.12 42.31
CA GLU A 17 7.93 -3.32 42.34
C GLU A 17 8.71 -3.55 41.03
N GLU A 18 9.04 -2.45 40.35
CA GLU A 18 9.95 -2.42 39.21
C GLU A 18 11.37 -2.76 39.70
N GLU A 19 11.95 -3.86 39.22
CA GLU A 19 13.38 -4.13 39.40
C GLU A 19 14.18 -3.26 38.41
N GLU A 20 14.82 -2.22 38.95
CA GLU A 20 15.88 -1.44 38.31
C GLU A 20 17.16 -2.30 38.21
N GLU A 21 17.57 -2.69 37.00
CA GLU A 21 18.96 -3.07 36.74
C GLU A 21 19.77 -1.81 36.38
N GLU A 22 20.68 -1.45 37.28
CA GLU A 22 21.73 -0.45 37.08
C GLU A 22 22.70 -0.90 35.97
N GLU A 23 22.81 -0.15 34.89
CA GLU A 23 24.05 -0.11 34.09
C GLU A 23 24.70 1.28 34.20
N GLU A 24 25.97 1.24 34.62
CA GLU A 24 26.83 2.37 34.92
C GLU A 24 27.05 3.31 33.71
N GLY A 25 26.58 4.55 33.87
CA GLY A 25 27.28 5.80 33.59
C GLY A 25 28.24 5.93 32.38
N VAL A 26 27.78 6.65 31.35
CA VAL A 26 28.56 7.74 30.74
C VAL A 26 27.64 8.91 30.39
N ARG A 27 27.83 10.04 31.07
CA ARG A 27 27.20 11.32 30.73
C ARG A 27 27.77 11.80 29.39
N VAL A 28 26.92 11.94 28.36
CA VAL A 28 27.21 12.84 27.24
C VAL A 28 26.07 13.83 27.11
N THR A 29 26.38 15.04 27.54
CA THR A 29 25.54 16.23 27.42
C THR A 29 25.27 16.55 25.95
N ARG A 30 24.01 16.88 25.66
CA ARG A 30 23.52 17.48 24.42
C ARG A 30 24.41 18.66 24.00
N ALA A 31 25.16 18.51 22.92
CA ALA A 31 25.82 19.62 22.23
C ALA A 31 25.90 19.33 20.73
N ASN A 32 25.14 20.12 19.97
CA ASN A 32 25.39 20.58 18.60
C ASN A 32 25.74 19.54 17.52
N VAL A 33 24.72 19.13 16.77
CA VAL A 33 24.87 18.63 15.39
C VAL A 33 24.93 19.83 14.46
N ALA A 34 26.08 20.48 14.42
CA ALA A 34 26.49 21.43 13.39
C ALA A 34 28.02 21.41 13.37
N ASP A 35 28.62 21.44 12.19
CA ASP A 35 30.07 21.46 11.92
C ASP A 35 30.77 20.09 11.86
N ALA A 36 30.39 19.29 10.86
CA ALA A 36 31.26 18.26 10.28
C ALA A 36 31.09 18.22 8.75
N ALA A 37 31.21 19.38 8.11
CA ALA A 37 31.25 19.50 6.65
C ALA A 37 32.18 20.64 6.25
N LEU A 38 33.46 20.60 6.68
CA LEU A 38 34.53 21.39 6.06
C LEU A 38 35.91 20.99 6.64
N ALA A 39 36.48 19.86 6.20
CA ALA A 39 37.93 19.61 6.34
C ALA A 39 38.33 18.31 5.61
N ASP A 40 38.44 18.37 4.29
CA ASP A 40 39.44 17.51 3.63
C ASP A 40 39.95 18.18 2.35
N SER A 41 40.57 19.35 2.56
CA SER A 41 41.52 19.93 1.62
C SER A 41 42.85 20.04 2.34
N HIS A 42 43.91 19.48 1.74
CA HIS A 42 45.34 19.56 2.12
C HIS A 42 45.96 18.31 2.79
N ARG A 43 46.23 17.28 1.99
CA ARG A 43 47.52 16.53 1.94
C ARG A 43 47.39 15.45 0.86
N THR A 44 48.12 15.48 -0.24
CA THR A 44 49.56 15.16 -0.25
C THR A 44 50.12 15.50 -1.63
N GLN A 45 51.16 16.34 -1.68
CA GLN A 45 52.00 16.52 -2.85
C GLN A 45 52.98 15.35 -2.99
N ARG A 46 53.10 14.80 -4.20
CA ARG A 46 54.31 14.13 -4.74
C ARG A 46 54.38 14.46 -6.24
N GLU A 47 55.44 15.14 -6.65
CA GLU A 47 55.75 15.59 -8.01
C GLU A 47 56.31 14.44 -8.89
N LEU A 48 55.79 14.24 -10.13
CA LEU A 48 56.37 14.47 -11.51
C LEU A 48 57.45 13.46 -11.99
N PRO A 49 57.77 13.30 -13.32
CA PRO A 49 57.36 14.01 -14.58
C PRO A 49 56.79 13.03 -15.67
N ASP A 50 56.29 13.35 -16.87
CA ASP A 50 56.72 14.16 -18.03
C ASP A 50 55.49 14.22 -18.99
N GLY A 51 54.99 15.37 -19.46
CA GLY A 51 55.39 15.94 -20.75
C GLY A 51 54.56 15.43 -21.94
N ARG A 52 53.44 16.12 -22.26
CA ARG A 52 53.00 16.56 -23.62
C ARG A 52 51.52 16.98 -23.61
N ARG A 53 51.30 18.21 -24.03
CA ARG A 53 50.02 18.77 -24.48
C ARG A 53 49.94 18.54 -25.98
N ASP A 54 48.76 18.18 -26.49
CA ASP A 54 48.29 18.71 -27.77
C ASP A 54 46.74 18.82 -27.78
N PRO A 55 46.18 19.95 -28.26
CA PRO A 55 44.74 20.18 -28.37
C PRO A 55 44.26 20.06 -29.83
N SER A 56 43.14 19.38 -30.07
CA SER A 56 42.19 19.67 -31.16
C SER A 56 41.17 18.53 -31.29
N SER A 57 39.88 18.86 -31.30
CA SER A 57 38.88 18.25 -32.21
C SER A 57 37.48 18.72 -31.81
N THR A 58 37.02 19.72 -32.52
CA THR A 58 35.62 20.10 -32.72
C THR A 58 34.81 18.92 -33.29
N ALA A 59 33.52 18.86 -32.95
CA ALA A 59 32.39 18.37 -33.78
C ALA A 59 31.51 17.28 -33.13
N GLY A 60 30.19 17.46 -33.29
CA GLY A 60 29.24 16.33 -33.32
C GLY A 60 28.20 16.28 -32.22
N ARG A 61 27.27 17.26 -32.17
CA ARG A 61 25.95 17.02 -31.56
C ARG A 61 25.21 15.99 -32.42
N THR A 62 25.09 14.77 -31.92
CA THR A 62 24.12 13.79 -32.43
C THR A 62 23.35 13.22 -31.25
N GLY A 63 22.05 13.03 -31.45
CA GLY A 63 21.05 12.79 -30.42
C GLY A 63 21.44 11.68 -29.45
N GLN A 64 21.58 12.04 -28.18
CA GLN A 64 21.76 11.09 -27.12
C GLN A 64 20.38 10.57 -26.73
N LEU A 65 20.11 9.33 -27.17
CA LEU A 65 19.10 8.46 -26.58
C LEU A 65 19.22 8.61 -25.06
N ILE A 66 18.18 9.09 -24.39
CA ILE A 66 18.12 9.07 -22.93
C ILE A 66 17.97 7.59 -22.57
N ARG A 67 19.10 6.90 -22.42
CA ARG A 67 19.14 5.66 -21.65
C ARG A 67 18.67 6.05 -20.26
N VAL A 68 17.48 5.58 -19.89
CA VAL A 68 17.10 5.48 -18.49
C VAL A 68 18.03 4.41 -17.93
N ASP A 69 19.24 4.83 -17.57
CA ASP A 69 20.16 3.96 -16.86
C ASP A 69 19.50 3.68 -15.51
N ILE A 70 19.02 2.45 -15.37
CA ILE A 70 18.61 1.86 -14.11
C ILE A 70 19.78 2.10 -13.16
N ILE A 71 19.65 3.05 -12.22
CA ILE A 71 20.69 3.34 -11.24
C ILE A 71 20.88 2.03 -10.46
N PRO A 72 22.02 1.33 -10.59
CA PRO A 72 22.23 0.10 -9.86
C PRO A 72 22.21 0.45 -8.38
N CYS A 73 21.43 -0.30 -7.60
CA CYS A 73 21.35 -0.15 -6.15
C CYS A 73 22.77 -0.03 -5.57
N PRO A 74 23.09 1.01 -4.77
CA PRO A 74 24.43 1.20 -4.25
C PRO A 74 24.88 -0.08 -3.52
N THR A 75 26.01 -0.65 -3.95
CA THR A 75 26.59 -1.90 -3.42
C THR A 75 27.01 -1.83 -1.95
N TRP A 76 26.78 -0.69 -1.29
CA TRP A 76 27.14 -0.38 0.10
C TRP A 76 25.98 -0.57 1.08
N LEU A 77 24.75 -0.82 0.62
CA LEU A 77 23.62 -1.14 1.49
C LEU A 77 23.73 -2.61 1.98
N PRO A 78 23.58 -2.88 3.29
CA PRO A 78 23.58 -4.25 3.79
C PRO A 78 22.45 -5.08 3.14
N PRO A 79 22.58 -6.41 3.00
CA PRO A 79 21.61 -7.25 2.28
C PRO A 79 20.16 -7.11 2.76
N ILE A 80 19.96 -6.83 4.06
CA ILE A 80 18.64 -6.63 4.66
C ILE A 80 17.92 -5.38 4.14
N TRP A 81 18.68 -4.36 3.70
CA TRP A 81 18.14 -3.13 3.12
C TRP A 81 17.96 -3.24 1.61
N GLN A 82 18.68 -4.13 0.93
CA GLN A 82 18.52 -4.39 -0.50
C GLN A 82 17.17 -5.05 -0.84
N ILE A 83 16.68 -5.96 0.00
CA ILE A 83 15.37 -6.60 -0.22
C ILE A 83 14.24 -5.57 -0.09
N GLY A 84 14.30 -4.71 0.91
CA GLY A 84 13.30 -3.65 1.11
C GLY A 84 13.31 -2.59 0.00
N THR A 85 14.49 -2.19 -0.49
CA THR A 85 14.57 -1.24 -1.62
C THR A 85 14.08 -1.83 -2.93
N LEU A 86 14.33 -3.12 -3.19
CA LEU A 86 13.81 -3.82 -4.36
C LEU A 86 12.28 -3.95 -4.33
N GLU A 87 11.69 -4.24 -3.17
CA GLU A 87 10.23 -4.31 -3.05
C GLU A 87 9.58 -2.94 -3.27
N ILE A 88 10.17 -1.87 -2.72
CA ILE A 88 9.69 -0.49 -2.92
C ILE A 88 9.82 -0.08 -4.39
N LEU A 89 10.93 -0.42 -5.06
CA LEU A 89 11.14 -0.14 -6.47
C LEU A 89 10.09 -0.85 -7.33
N ASN A 90 9.91 -2.15 -7.12
CA ASN A 90 8.90 -2.95 -7.83
C ASN A 90 7.48 -2.42 -7.62
N ARG A 91 7.14 -1.96 -6.40
CA ARG A 91 5.85 -1.31 -6.14
C ARG A 91 5.71 0.03 -6.87
N GLY A 92 6.77 0.83 -6.92
CA GLY A 92 6.80 2.08 -7.68
C GLY A 92 6.59 1.85 -9.17
N ASP A 93 7.26 0.84 -9.71
CA ASP A 93 7.14 0.43 -11.11
C ASP A 93 5.74 -0.10 -11.40
N ALA A 94 5.15 -0.89 -10.51
CA ALA A 94 3.78 -1.39 -10.67
C ALA A 94 2.74 -0.27 -10.76
N VAL A 95 2.88 0.78 -9.94
CA VAL A 95 1.99 1.95 -9.98
C VAL A 95 2.18 2.74 -11.27
N ALA A 96 3.42 2.91 -11.72
CA ALA A 96 3.72 3.60 -12.98
C ALA A 96 3.13 2.84 -14.19
N ILE A 97 3.30 1.52 -14.25
CA ILE A 97 2.74 0.64 -15.28
C ILE A 97 1.21 0.71 -15.27
N ASN A 98 0.58 0.66 -14.09
CA ASN A 98 -0.87 0.82 -13.98
C ASN A 98 -1.36 2.17 -14.51
N ASN A 99 -0.65 3.26 -14.20
CA ASN A 99 -1.03 4.57 -14.71
C ASN A 99 -0.91 4.66 -16.23
N LEU A 100 0.12 4.03 -16.80
CA LEU A 100 0.30 3.91 -18.25
C LEU A 100 -0.85 3.12 -18.88
N ALA A 101 -1.24 2.00 -18.26
CA ALA A 101 -2.40 1.22 -18.68
C ALA A 101 -3.68 2.08 -18.71
N GLU A 102 -3.94 2.86 -17.66
CA GLU A 102 -5.09 3.78 -17.64
C GLU A 102 -5.02 4.83 -18.78
N GLN A 103 -3.83 5.31 -19.14
CA GLN A 103 -3.70 6.23 -20.28
C GLN A 103 -4.08 5.55 -21.61
N HIS A 104 -3.65 4.30 -21.83
CA HIS A 104 -4.03 3.51 -23.00
C HIS A 104 -5.53 3.16 -23.02
N TYR A 105 -6.10 2.87 -21.85
CA TYR A 105 -7.53 2.59 -21.71
C TYR A 105 -8.42 3.79 -22.06
N HIS A 106 -8.02 4.99 -21.64
CA HIS A 106 -8.76 6.22 -21.90
C HIS A 106 -8.41 6.91 -23.22
N GLY A 107 -7.24 6.60 -23.81
CA GLY A 107 -6.73 7.33 -24.99
C GLY A 107 -6.28 8.75 -24.66
N ASN A 108 -5.68 8.94 -23.48
CA ASN A 108 -5.24 10.25 -23.00
C ASN A 108 -3.82 10.59 -23.49
N LEU A 109 -3.40 11.84 -23.33
CA LEU A 109 -2.06 12.34 -23.70
C LEU A 109 -1.70 12.18 -25.20
N GLY A 110 -2.71 12.14 -26.08
CA GLY A 110 -2.51 11.95 -27.51
C GLY A 110 -2.26 10.49 -27.93
N LEU A 111 -2.43 9.54 -27.01
CA LEU A 111 -2.36 8.10 -27.31
C LEU A 111 -3.68 7.63 -27.92
N ALA A 112 -3.59 6.73 -28.89
CA ALA A 112 -4.76 6.00 -29.37
C ALA A 112 -5.27 5.05 -28.28
N LYS A 113 -6.60 4.91 -28.21
CA LYS A 113 -7.24 3.98 -27.28
C LYS A 113 -6.88 2.54 -27.67
N ASP A 114 -6.25 1.81 -26.75
CA ASP A 114 -5.81 0.43 -26.96
C ASP A 114 -6.12 -0.40 -25.70
N LEU A 115 -7.26 -1.08 -25.71
CA LEU A 115 -7.70 -1.90 -24.58
C LEU A 115 -6.85 -3.17 -24.42
N PRO A 116 -6.55 -3.96 -25.48
CA PRO A 116 -5.67 -5.11 -25.35
C PRO A 116 -4.34 -4.74 -24.69
N ARG A 117 -3.71 -3.63 -25.12
CA ARG A 117 -2.46 -3.18 -24.53
C ARG A 117 -2.59 -2.76 -23.08
N SER A 118 -3.69 -2.08 -22.73
CA SER A 118 -3.98 -1.73 -21.33
C SER A 118 -4.11 -2.97 -20.44
N ILE A 119 -4.70 -4.04 -20.95
CA ILE A 119 -4.93 -5.28 -20.18
C ILE A 119 -3.61 -6.02 -19.94
N GLU A 120 -2.73 -6.07 -20.94
CA GLU A 120 -1.37 -6.60 -20.78
C GLU A 120 -0.61 -5.84 -19.68
N LEU A 121 -0.65 -4.50 -19.72
CA LEU A 121 0.03 -3.66 -18.72
C LEU A 121 -0.59 -3.83 -17.32
N TRP A 122 -1.91 -3.95 -17.20
CA TRP A 122 -2.53 -4.27 -15.91
C TRP A 122 -2.16 -5.69 -15.42
N ALA A 123 -2.01 -6.67 -16.32
CA ALA A 123 -1.55 -8.00 -15.93
C ALA A 123 -0.11 -7.96 -15.38
N GLU A 124 0.78 -7.21 -16.04
CA GLU A 124 2.15 -6.98 -15.56
C GLU A 124 2.17 -6.28 -14.20
N ALA A 125 1.39 -5.22 -14.02
CA ALA A 125 1.27 -4.53 -12.73
C ALA A 125 0.68 -5.45 -11.63
N ALA A 126 -0.21 -6.38 -11.99
CA ALA A 126 -0.77 -7.36 -11.08
C ALA A 126 0.27 -8.40 -10.63
N GLU A 127 1.14 -8.85 -11.54
CA GLU A 127 2.28 -9.73 -11.22
C GLU A 127 3.27 -9.08 -10.25
N LEU A 128 3.48 -7.76 -10.39
CA LEU A 128 4.27 -6.96 -9.44
C LEU A 128 3.56 -6.72 -8.10
N GLY A 129 2.33 -7.23 -7.94
CA GLY A 129 1.60 -7.23 -6.68
C GLY A 129 0.61 -6.08 -6.50
N LEU A 130 0.35 -5.27 -7.53
CA LEU A 130 -0.61 -4.18 -7.42
C LEU A 130 -2.06 -4.71 -7.42
N LEU A 131 -2.73 -4.57 -6.27
CA LEU A 131 -4.11 -5.05 -6.09
C LEU A 131 -5.12 -4.35 -7.00
N HIS A 132 -4.88 -3.08 -7.30
CA HIS A 132 -5.72 -2.31 -8.20
C HIS A 132 -5.68 -2.84 -9.63
N ALA A 133 -4.52 -3.32 -10.07
CA ALA A 133 -4.38 -3.88 -11.41
C ALA A 133 -5.13 -5.21 -11.53
N HIS A 134 -5.07 -6.08 -10.51
CA HIS A 134 -5.93 -7.27 -10.43
C HIS A 134 -7.42 -6.94 -10.53
N TYR A 135 -7.86 -5.83 -9.92
CA TYR A 135 -9.24 -5.36 -10.04
C TYR A 135 -9.61 -4.99 -11.49
N LYS A 136 -8.73 -4.25 -12.19
CA LYS A 136 -8.94 -3.83 -13.57
C LYS A 136 -8.93 -4.99 -14.56
N VAL A 137 -7.99 -5.93 -14.42
CA VAL A 137 -7.97 -7.17 -15.22
C VAL A 137 -9.25 -7.97 -14.99
N GLY A 138 -9.70 -8.07 -13.73
CA GLY A 138 -10.94 -8.75 -13.39
C GLY A 138 -12.17 -8.13 -14.08
N LEU A 139 -12.26 -6.80 -14.09
CA LEU A 139 -13.31 -6.06 -14.81
C LEU A 139 -13.26 -6.31 -16.31
N ALA A 140 -12.07 -6.22 -16.91
CA ALA A 140 -11.89 -6.40 -18.34
C ALA A 140 -12.31 -7.81 -18.80
N CYS A 141 -11.92 -8.84 -18.04
CA CYS A 141 -12.30 -10.22 -18.33
C CYS A 141 -13.80 -10.47 -18.09
N TYR A 142 -14.38 -9.93 -17.02
CA TYR A 142 -15.78 -10.16 -16.66
C TYR A 142 -16.77 -9.53 -17.64
N TYR A 143 -16.46 -8.33 -18.14
CA TYR A 143 -17.31 -7.59 -19.08
C TYR A 143 -16.88 -7.73 -20.55
N GLY A 144 -15.84 -8.51 -20.85
CA GLY A 144 -15.31 -8.66 -22.21
C GLY A 144 -14.79 -7.34 -22.82
N GLN A 145 -14.24 -6.43 -21.99
CA GLN A 145 -13.76 -5.13 -22.47
C GLN A 145 -12.37 -5.28 -23.07
N GLY A 146 -12.27 -5.46 -24.39
CA GLY A 146 -11.00 -5.54 -25.11
C GLY A 146 -10.30 -6.90 -25.07
N VAL A 147 -10.91 -7.89 -24.42
CA VAL A 147 -10.56 -9.31 -24.43
C VAL A 147 -11.83 -10.13 -24.50
N ASP A 148 -11.71 -11.41 -24.88
CA ASP A 148 -12.84 -12.34 -24.84
C ASP A 148 -13.42 -12.42 -23.42
N GLU A 149 -14.75 -12.43 -23.34
CA GLU A 149 -15.48 -12.52 -22.08
C GLU A 149 -15.17 -13.84 -21.38
N ASP A 150 -14.65 -13.73 -20.16
CA ASP A 150 -14.28 -14.86 -19.31
C ASP A 150 -14.58 -14.48 -17.86
N LYS A 151 -15.85 -14.62 -17.48
CA LYS A 151 -16.36 -14.38 -16.13
C LYS A 151 -15.59 -15.14 -15.05
N PRO A 152 -15.32 -16.46 -15.15
CA PRO A 152 -14.61 -17.18 -14.10
C PRO A 152 -13.17 -16.67 -13.93
N ARG A 153 -12.48 -16.32 -15.03
CA ARG A 153 -11.15 -15.69 -14.93
C ARG A 153 -11.22 -14.32 -14.26
N GLY A 154 -12.22 -13.50 -14.58
CA GLY A 154 -12.44 -12.20 -13.94
C GLY A 154 -12.64 -12.31 -12.43
N VAL A 155 -13.50 -13.24 -12.00
CA VAL A 155 -13.76 -13.55 -10.59
C VAL A 155 -12.48 -14.03 -9.89
N HIS A 156 -11.67 -14.86 -10.55
CA HIS A 156 -10.40 -15.32 -9.99
C HIS A 156 -9.45 -14.16 -9.64
N HIS A 157 -9.27 -13.19 -10.55
CA HIS A 157 -8.43 -12.02 -10.27
C HIS A 157 -8.98 -11.18 -9.10
N TRP A 158 -10.31 -11.04 -9.00
CA TRP A 158 -10.92 -10.35 -7.86
C TRP A 158 -10.76 -11.10 -6.54
N GLN A 159 -10.83 -12.44 -6.55
CA GLN A 159 -10.56 -13.26 -5.36
C GLN A 159 -9.13 -13.05 -4.86
N GLN A 160 -8.12 -13.07 -5.76
CA GLN A 160 -6.72 -12.82 -5.39
C GLN A 160 -6.54 -11.44 -4.73
N ALA A 161 -7.12 -10.40 -5.32
CA ALA A 161 -7.07 -9.06 -4.75
C ALA A 161 -7.85 -8.93 -3.43
N ALA A 162 -9.02 -9.57 -3.32
CA ALA A 162 -9.83 -9.55 -2.11
C ALA A 162 -9.15 -10.27 -0.94
N MET A 163 -8.45 -11.39 -1.19
CA MET A 163 -7.65 -12.11 -0.20
C MET A 163 -6.53 -11.22 0.37
N LYS A 164 -5.92 -10.38 -0.47
CA LYS A 164 -4.90 -9.40 -0.06
C LYS A 164 -5.48 -8.11 0.53
N GLY A 165 -6.80 -8.02 0.74
CA GLY A 165 -7.43 -6.87 1.37
C GLY A 165 -7.75 -5.71 0.41
N HIS A 166 -8.11 -5.99 -0.84
CA HIS A 166 -8.64 -4.96 -1.75
C HIS A 166 -10.18 -4.82 -1.60
N ALA A 167 -10.64 -3.67 -1.10
CA ALA A 167 -12.05 -3.43 -0.80
C ALA A 167 -12.96 -3.43 -2.04
N LEU A 168 -12.49 -2.88 -3.16
CA LEU A 168 -13.24 -2.82 -4.42
C LEU A 168 -13.45 -4.21 -5.02
N SER A 169 -12.40 -5.03 -5.08
CA SER A 169 -12.51 -6.40 -5.60
C SER A 169 -13.46 -7.22 -4.75
N ARG A 170 -13.43 -7.03 -3.43
CA ARG A 170 -14.36 -7.71 -2.52
C ARG A 170 -15.81 -7.30 -2.76
N ARG A 171 -16.07 -6.03 -3.07
CA ARG A 171 -17.41 -5.59 -3.49
C ARG A 171 -17.83 -6.26 -4.80
N MET A 172 -16.96 -6.30 -5.81
CA MET A 172 -17.31 -6.93 -7.10
C MET A 172 -17.69 -8.40 -6.93
N LEU A 173 -17.01 -9.13 -6.03
CA LEU A 173 -17.42 -10.49 -5.67
C LEU A 173 -18.82 -10.52 -5.04
N GLY A 174 -19.15 -9.53 -4.19
CA GLY A 174 -20.50 -9.36 -3.66
C GLY A 174 -21.54 -9.12 -4.76
N ASP A 175 -21.23 -8.26 -5.74
CA ASP A 175 -22.11 -7.98 -6.89
C ASP A 175 -22.36 -9.25 -7.72
N VAL A 176 -21.31 -10.05 -7.98
CA VAL A 176 -21.45 -11.35 -8.68
C VAL A 176 -22.32 -12.33 -7.91
N GLU A 177 -22.12 -12.46 -6.59
CA GLU A 177 -22.93 -13.36 -5.77
C GLU A 177 -24.38 -12.88 -5.64
N TYR A 178 -24.61 -11.56 -5.65
CA TYR A 178 -25.94 -10.98 -5.65
C TYR A 178 -26.68 -11.30 -6.95
N ASP A 179 -26.02 -11.14 -8.10
CA ASP A 179 -26.59 -11.48 -9.41
C ASP A 179 -26.89 -12.98 -9.55
N ASN A 180 -26.09 -13.84 -8.90
CA ASN A 180 -26.31 -15.28 -8.85
C ASN A 180 -27.45 -15.70 -7.90
N GLY A 181 -28.04 -14.76 -7.14
CA GLY A 181 -29.09 -15.03 -6.15
C GLY A 181 -28.57 -15.50 -4.79
N ASN A 182 -27.26 -15.48 -4.56
CA ASN A 182 -26.61 -15.86 -3.30
C ASN A 182 -26.53 -14.67 -2.33
N TYR A 183 -27.68 -14.09 -1.99
CA TYR A 183 -27.78 -12.86 -1.20
C TYR A 183 -27.04 -12.89 0.15
N GLN A 184 -26.99 -14.04 0.82
CA GLN A 184 -26.30 -14.17 2.10
C GLN A 184 -24.78 -14.05 1.95
N ILE A 185 -24.22 -14.62 0.88
CA ILE A 185 -22.79 -14.56 0.58
C ILE A 185 -22.44 -13.14 0.08
N ALA A 186 -23.27 -12.56 -0.78
CA ALA A 186 -23.14 -11.17 -1.23
C ALA A 186 -23.08 -10.19 -0.05
N LEU A 187 -24.01 -10.34 0.91
CA LEU A 187 -24.05 -9.53 2.12
C LEU A 187 -22.76 -9.64 2.94
N GLN A 188 -22.17 -10.83 3.07
CA GLN A 188 -20.90 -11.00 3.77
C GLN A 188 -19.76 -10.26 3.05
N HIS A 189 -19.70 -10.34 1.73
CA HIS A 189 -18.73 -9.61 0.93
C HIS A 189 -18.86 -8.09 1.11
N TYR A 190 -20.09 -7.57 1.11
CA TYR A 190 -20.34 -6.15 1.33
C TYR A 190 -20.01 -5.70 2.75
N ILE A 191 -20.40 -6.46 3.79
CA ILE A 191 -20.08 -6.14 5.19
C ILE A 191 -18.56 -6.04 5.36
N LEU A 192 -17.82 -6.99 4.80
CA LEU A 192 -16.37 -6.99 4.92
C LEU A 192 -15.72 -5.87 4.10
N SER A 193 -16.26 -5.52 2.93
CA SER A 193 -15.84 -4.34 2.17
C SER A 193 -16.15 -3.02 2.91
N ALA A 194 -17.30 -2.93 3.60
CA ALA A 194 -17.66 -1.78 4.42
C ALA A 194 -16.74 -1.63 5.65
N LYS A 195 -16.38 -2.75 6.30
CA LYS A 195 -15.36 -2.80 7.38
C LYS A 195 -13.97 -2.34 6.93
N MET A 196 -13.72 -2.27 5.62
CA MET A 196 -12.48 -1.73 5.05
C MET A 196 -12.61 -0.25 4.67
N GLY A 197 -13.71 0.42 5.06
CA GLY A 197 -13.94 1.84 4.82
C GLY A 197 -14.55 2.15 3.44
N TYR A 198 -15.16 1.17 2.76
CA TYR A 198 -15.80 1.43 1.47
C TYR A 198 -17.28 1.83 1.58
N GLU A 199 -17.57 3.12 1.37
CA GLU A 199 -18.91 3.68 1.54
C GLU A 199 -19.93 3.05 0.59
N MET A 200 -19.57 2.81 -0.67
CA MET A 200 -20.55 2.31 -1.63
C MET A 200 -21.07 0.90 -1.26
N SER A 201 -20.28 0.10 -0.51
CA SER A 201 -20.76 -1.18 0.01
C SER A 201 -21.87 -1.01 1.06
N LEU A 202 -21.88 0.09 1.84
CA LEU A 202 -22.99 0.40 2.74
C LEU A 202 -24.28 0.69 1.98
N ASN A 203 -24.18 1.37 0.83
CA ASN A 203 -25.34 1.63 -0.01
C ASN A 203 -25.93 0.32 -0.55
N SER A 204 -25.09 -0.61 -1.00
CA SER A 204 -25.53 -1.96 -1.41
C SER A 204 -26.22 -2.71 -0.26
N ILE A 205 -25.66 -2.70 0.96
CA ILE A 205 -26.30 -3.36 2.12
C ILE A 205 -27.63 -2.69 2.48
N LYS A 206 -27.74 -1.37 2.34
CA LYS A 206 -28.99 -0.63 2.57
C LYS A 206 -30.06 -1.02 1.56
N GLU A 207 -29.68 -1.25 0.30
CA GLU A 207 -30.59 -1.77 -0.73
C GLU A 207 -31.05 -3.20 -0.38
N MET A 208 -30.12 -4.09 -0.03
CA MET A 208 -30.45 -5.45 0.43
C MET A 208 -31.38 -5.46 1.67
N PHE A 209 -31.22 -4.49 2.59
CA PHE A 209 -32.10 -4.35 3.74
C PHE A 209 -33.52 -3.91 3.33
N LYS A 210 -33.65 -3.00 2.36
CA LYS A 210 -34.96 -2.56 1.83
C LYS A 210 -35.69 -3.69 1.11
N GLU A 211 -34.94 -4.55 0.41
CA GLU A 211 -35.47 -5.72 -0.30
C GLU A 211 -35.82 -6.87 0.67
N GLY A 212 -35.40 -6.79 1.93
CA GLY A 212 -35.65 -7.81 2.95
C GLY A 212 -34.63 -8.95 2.97
N HIS A 213 -33.54 -8.85 2.19
CA HIS A 213 -32.46 -9.85 2.17
C HIS A 213 -31.47 -9.69 3.34
N ALA A 214 -31.42 -8.51 3.96
CA ALA A 214 -30.57 -8.25 5.13
C ALA A 214 -31.40 -7.94 6.39
N THR A 215 -30.89 -8.35 7.55
CA THR A 215 -31.48 -8.03 8.84
C THR A 215 -31.02 -6.66 9.35
N LYS A 216 -31.81 -6.06 10.26
CA LYS A 216 -31.43 -4.80 10.92
C LYS A 216 -30.11 -4.90 11.68
N ALA A 217 -29.82 -6.07 12.27
CA ALA A 217 -28.58 -6.32 12.99
C ALA A 217 -27.36 -6.31 12.06
N GLN A 218 -27.44 -6.97 10.91
CA GLN A 218 -26.37 -6.99 9.91
C GLN A 218 -26.09 -5.60 9.32
N TYR A 219 -27.12 -4.81 9.08
CA TYR A 219 -26.94 -3.42 8.64
C TYR A 219 -26.26 -2.56 9.71
N ALA A 220 -26.65 -2.71 10.98
CA ALA A 220 -26.01 -2.01 12.09
C ALA A 220 -24.54 -2.42 12.26
N GLU A 221 -24.22 -3.70 12.07
CA GLU A 221 -22.84 -4.21 12.08
C GLU A 221 -21.99 -3.56 10.98
N ALA A 222 -22.52 -3.48 9.75
CA ALA A 222 -21.81 -2.85 8.64
C ALA A 222 -21.51 -1.37 8.90
N LEU A 223 -22.48 -0.63 9.45
CA LEU A 223 -22.30 0.78 9.81
C LEU A 223 -21.28 0.98 10.92
N LEU A 224 -21.27 0.10 11.92
CA LEU A 224 -20.28 0.15 12.99
C LEU A 224 -18.87 -0.12 12.44
N GLY A 225 -18.72 -1.19 11.66
CA GLY A 225 -17.44 -1.53 11.04
C GLY A 225 -16.89 -0.45 10.10
N TYR A 226 -17.76 0.23 9.35
CA TYR A 226 -17.35 1.38 8.54
C TYR A 226 -16.91 2.56 9.39
N ARG A 227 -17.64 2.86 10.48
CA ARG A 227 -17.24 3.91 11.42
C ARG A 227 -15.86 3.61 12.00
N ASP A 228 -15.65 2.39 12.48
CA ASP A 228 -14.37 1.97 13.05
C ASP A 228 -13.24 2.14 12.03
N ALA A 229 -13.46 1.70 10.78
CA ALA A 229 -12.48 1.91 9.70
C ALA A 229 -12.17 3.40 9.44
N VAL A 230 -13.19 4.26 9.44
CA VAL A 230 -13.01 5.71 9.25
C VAL A 230 -12.30 6.36 10.43
N GLU A 231 -12.58 5.94 11.66
CA GLU A 231 -11.88 6.43 12.86
C GLU A 231 -10.42 5.98 12.89
N GLU A 232 -10.12 4.72 12.54
CA GLU A 232 -8.73 4.25 12.40
C GLU A 232 -7.95 5.04 11.33
N MET A 233 -8.61 5.45 10.24
CA MET A 233 -7.99 6.31 9.23
C MET A 233 -7.74 7.75 9.70
N LYS A 234 -8.36 8.18 10.82
CA LYS A 234 -8.07 9.45 11.49
C LYS A 234 -6.92 9.25 12.48
N SER A 235 -5.70 9.18 11.94
CA SER A 235 -4.50 9.24 12.78
C SER A 235 -4.44 10.57 13.55
N PRO A 236 -4.20 10.56 14.88
CA PRO A 236 -3.98 11.77 15.66
C PRO A 236 -2.86 12.63 15.08
N GLN A 237 -1.79 11.99 14.57
CA GLN A 237 -0.67 12.68 13.92
C GLN A 237 -1.10 13.38 12.62
N ARG A 238 -2.04 12.82 11.86
CA ARG A 238 -2.60 13.44 10.64
C ARG A 238 -3.46 14.66 10.97
N GLU A 239 -4.26 14.58 12.03
CA GLU A 239 -5.06 15.71 12.51
C GLU A 239 -4.21 16.80 13.16
N GLU A 240 -3.14 16.44 13.87
CA GLU A 240 -2.15 17.38 14.40
C GLU A 240 -1.38 18.08 13.27
N ALA A 241 -0.94 17.34 12.25
CA ALA A 241 -0.31 17.92 11.07
C ALA A 241 -1.24 18.92 10.34
N LYS A 242 -2.54 18.62 10.24
CA LYS A 242 -3.54 19.57 9.69
C LYS A 242 -3.73 20.81 10.57
N ARG A 243 -3.68 20.66 11.90
CA ARG A 243 -3.78 21.80 12.83
C ARG A 243 -2.55 22.70 12.80
N ILE A 244 -1.37 22.14 12.55
CA ILE A 244 -0.11 22.90 12.43
C ILE A 244 -0.01 23.58 11.05
N ALA A 245 -0.67 23.03 10.03
CA ALA A 245 -0.66 23.56 8.66
C ALA A 245 -1.69 24.67 8.37
N ASN A 246 -2.62 24.94 9.29
CA ASN A 246 -3.63 26.02 9.22
C ASN A 246 -3.25 27.19 10.12
#